data_AF-V6K813-F1
#
_entry.id   AF-V6K813-F1
#
_cell.length_a   1.000
_cell.length_b   1.000
_cell.length_c   1.000
_cell.angle_alpha   90.00
_cell.angle_beta   90.00
_cell.angle_gamma   90.00
#
_symmetry.space_group_name_H-M   'P 1'
#
loop_
_entity.id
_entity.type
_entity.pdbx_description
1 polymer ?
#
loop_
_entity_poly.entity_id
_entity_poly.type
_entity_poly.pdbx_seq_one_letter_code
_entity_poly.pdbx_strand_id
1 'polypeptide(L)'
;QPAYGAPQPSHQPAYDDDPPRGKSRVPLIAAVGVGIVVVGVGAGVLLSDGGGKDQGNDNKTVAATSPAPGSSSPGADPARAQAVELDKLLSDSGSSRASVIKAVADVKQCDNLDGAASDLHAAANQRGELVTRLGKLSVDKLPNNGDLTDALTKAWQASAAADNHYAAWAGQAKGNKVCRKGHARSTNEAQAGNRASGTASAQKVKAAALWNAIARKYGLTEREPVQL
;
A
#
# COMPACT_ATOMS: atom_id res chain seq x y z
N GLN A 1 87.54 14.72 18.66
CA GLN A 1 86.14 14.41 18.98
C GLN A 1 85.87 12.96 18.59
N PRO A 2 85.60 12.09 19.57
CA PRO A 2 84.43 11.23 19.49
C PRO A 2 83.59 11.35 20.78
N ALA A 3 82.27 11.37 20.62
CA ALA A 3 81.32 11.47 21.74
C ALA A 3 80.89 10.08 22.22
N TYR A 4 80.93 9.90 23.53
CA TYR A 4 80.40 8.76 24.28
C TYR A 4 78.88 8.85 24.46
N GLY A 5 78.22 7.70 24.61
CA GLY A 5 76.89 7.56 25.23
C GLY A 5 76.25 6.23 24.84
N ALA A 6 76.23 5.18 25.68
CA ALA A 6 75.41 4.97 26.89
C ALA A 6 74.20 4.02 26.60
N PRO A 7 73.69 3.27 27.58
CA PRO A 7 73.10 1.93 27.38
C PRO A 7 71.57 1.87 27.26
N GLN A 8 71.11 0.71 26.80
CA GLN A 8 69.71 0.25 26.65
C GLN A 8 68.88 0.32 27.93
N PRO A 9 67.59 0.72 27.85
CA PRO A 9 66.56 0.30 28.78
C PRO A 9 65.58 -0.73 28.19
N SER A 10 65.16 -1.59 29.11
CA SER A 10 64.23 -2.72 29.07
C SER A 10 62.84 -2.48 28.47
N HIS A 11 62.31 -3.52 27.83
CA HIS A 11 60.89 -3.69 27.47
C HIS A 11 59.96 -3.69 28.70
N GLN A 12 58.90 -2.90 28.61
CA GLN A 12 57.62 -3.13 29.30
C GLN A 12 56.48 -2.91 28.29
N PRO A 13 55.51 -3.83 28.13
CA PRO A 13 54.29 -3.52 27.41
C PRO A 13 53.32 -2.79 28.35
N ALA A 14 52.98 -1.56 27.98
CA ALA A 14 51.89 -0.82 28.60
C ALA A 14 50.55 -1.34 28.04
N TYR A 15 49.60 -1.58 28.95
CA TYR A 15 48.20 -1.77 28.63
C TYR A 15 47.62 -0.43 28.17
N ASP A 16 47.22 -0.33 26.91
CA ASP A 16 46.35 0.74 26.43
C ASP A 16 44.92 0.22 26.36
N ASP A 17 44.14 0.66 27.34
CA ASP A 17 42.69 0.58 27.40
C ASP A 17 42.17 1.89 26.80
N ASP A 18 41.65 1.85 25.56
CA ASP A 18 40.83 2.94 25.03
C ASP A 18 39.88 2.44 23.93
N PRO A 19 38.55 2.43 24.18
CA PRO A 19 37.55 2.23 23.13
C PRO A 19 36.94 3.57 22.71
N PRO A 20 36.94 3.90 21.41
CA PRO A 20 35.90 4.79 20.91
C PRO A 20 35.21 4.30 19.62
N ARG A 21 33.90 4.09 19.80
CA ARG A 21 32.80 4.56 18.94
C ARG A 21 32.81 4.14 17.47
N GLY A 22 32.02 3.11 17.19
CA GLY A 22 31.33 2.94 15.91
C GLY A 22 29.89 2.48 16.14
N LYS A 23 28.95 3.43 16.31
CA LYS A 23 27.52 3.12 16.35
C LYS A 23 27.05 2.82 14.94
N SER A 24 27.30 1.59 14.48
CA SER A 24 26.73 1.09 13.23
C SER A 24 25.23 0.96 13.39
N ARG A 25 24.50 1.92 12.81
CA ARG A 25 23.06 1.77 12.58
C ARG A 25 22.90 0.83 11.40
N VAL A 26 22.88 -0.47 11.67
CA VAL A 26 22.33 -1.45 10.74
C VAL A 26 20.82 -1.20 10.69
N PRO A 27 20.22 -0.81 9.56
CA PRO A 27 18.78 -0.88 9.44
C PRO A 27 18.43 -2.37 9.44
N LEU A 28 17.83 -2.84 10.53
CA LEU A 28 17.10 -4.11 10.57
C LEU A 28 16.06 -4.04 9.45
N ILE A 29 16.27 -4.82 8.39
CA ILE A 29 15.23 -5.09 7.41
C ILE A 29 14.18 -5.89 8.17
N ALA A 30 13.12 -5.21 8.59
CA ALA A 30 11.93 -5.83 9.11
C ALA A 30 11.38 -6.74 7.99
N ALA A 31 11.56 -8.05 8.16
CA ALA A 31 10.83 -9.04 7.41
C ALA A 31 9.34 -8.86 7.76
N VAL A 32 8.60 -8.15 6.91
CA VAL A 32 7.14 -8.08 7.01
C VAL A 32 6.61 -9.39 6.45
N GLY A 33 6.66 -10.43 7.29
CA GLY A 33 5.83 -11.61 7.11
C GLY A 33 4.39 -11.22 7.39
N VAL A 34 3.49 -11.50 6.44
CA VAL A 34 2.05 -11.35 6.67
C VAL A 34 1.44 -12.73 6.61
N GLY A 35 0.97 -13.17 7.78
CA GLY A 35 0.10 -14.32 7.93
C GLY A 35 -1.23 -14.08 7.24
N ILE A 36 -1.72 -15.12 6.58
CA ILE A 36 -3.02 -15.13 5.93
C ILE A 36 -4.09 -15.22 7.02
N VAL A 37 -4.87 -14.15 7.20
CA VAL A 37 -6.12 -14.22 7.97
C VAL A 37 -7.24 -14.53 6.98
N VAL A 38 -7.73 -15.76 7.01
CA VAL A 38 -8.96 -16.16 6.33
C VAL A 38 -10.12 -15.66 7.19
N VAL A 39 -10.75 -14.55 6.80
CA VAL A 39 -11.99 -14.10 7.44
C VAL A 39 -13.16 -14.81 6.79
N GLY A 40 -13.76 -15.73 7.54
CA GLY A 40 -15.02 -16.40 7.18
C GLY A 40 -16.20 -15.44 7.27
N VAL A 41 -17.03 -15.45 6.23
CA VAL A 41 -18.28 -14.68 6.14
C VAL A 41 -19.35 -15.36 7.00
N GLY A 42 -19.80 -14.69 8.06
CA GLY A 42 -20.97 -15.07 8.84
C GLY A 42 -22.20 -14.27 8.38
N ALA A 43 -23.16 -14.97 7.75
CA ALA A 43 -24.45 -14.42 7.34
C ALA A 43 -25.33 -14.08 8.55
N GLY A 44 -26.01 -12.93 8.49
CA GLY A 44 -26.99 -12.51 9.48
C GLY A 44 -28.28 -13.32 9.37
N VAL A 45 -28.88 -13.61 10.53
CA VAL A 45 -30.25 -14.13 10.62
C VAL A 45 -31.03 -13.19 11.53
N LEU A 46 -32.06 -12.57 10.95
CA LEU A 46 -33.07 -11.79 11.65
C LEU A 46 -33.99 -12.75 12.41
N LEU A 47 -34.16 -12.53 13.71
CA LEU A 47 -35.27 -13.11 14.47
C LEU A 47 -36.15 -11.95 14.93
N SER A 48 -37.26 -11.76 14.21
CA SER A 48 -38.45 -11.09 14.72
C SER A 48 -39.33 -12.14 15.38
N ASP A 49 -39.58 -11.95 16.67
CA ASP A 49 -40.52 -12.65 17.53
C ASP A 49 -40.96 -11.56 18.53
N GLY A 50 -42.21 -11.26 18.83
CA GLY A 50 -43.49 -11.93 18.65
C GLY A 50 -44.35 -11.54 19.86
N GLY A 51 -45.56 -10.99 19.64
CA GLY A 51 -46.66 -11.10 20.60
C GLY A 51 -47.09 -9.88 21.45
N GLY A 52 -48.33 -9.40 21.20
CA GLY A 52 -49.39 -9.56 22.22
C GLY A 52 -50.25 -8.35 22.65
N LYS A 53 -51.54 -8.41 22.22
CA LYS A 53 -52.82 -8.25 22.99
C LYS A 53 -53.42 -6.86 23.33
N ASP A 54 -54.53 -6.57 22.63
CA ASP A 54 -55.93 -6.29 23.04
C ASP A 54 -56.39 -5.15 23.99
N GLN A 55 -57.45 -4.50 23.48
CA GLN A 55 -58.68 -3.95 24.10
C GLN A 55 -58.72 -2.59 24.83
N GLY A 56 -59.72 -1.77 24.44
CA GLY A 56 -60.32 -0.72 25.27
C GLY A 56 -60.88 0.47 24.49
N ASN A 57 -62.21 0.53 24.32
CA ASN A 57 -62.97 1.71 23.88
C ASN A 57 -62.70 2.92 24.78
N ASP A 58 -62.61 4.13 24.22
CA ASP A 58 -63.25 5.33 24.78
C ASP A 58 -63.27 6.50 23.78
N ASN A 59 -64.47 7.07 23.61
CA ASN A 59 -64.76 8.27 22.83
C ASN A 59 -64.27 9.52 23.56
N LYS A 60 -63.23 10.18 23.03
CA LYS A 60 -62.88 11.56 23.41
C LYS A 60 -62.34 12.33 22.22
N THR A 61 -63.11 13.34 21.80
CA THR A 61 -62.72 14.43 20.93
C THR A 61 -61.46 15.12 21.46
N VAL A 62 -60.36 15.08 20.70
CA VAL A 62 -59.20 15.94 20.93
C VAL A 62 -58.72 16.53 19.59
N ALA A 63 -58.49 17.83 19.66
CA ALA A 63 -58.13 18.79 18.63
C ALA A 63 -57.23 18.29 17.50
N ALA A 64 -57.54 18.76 16.28
CA ALA A 64 -56.64 18.81 15.14
C ALA A 64 -55.31 19.44 15.57
N THR A 65 -54.30 18.59 15.76
CA THR A 65 -52.91 19.04 15.78
C THR A 65 -52.41 18.93 14.34
N SER A 66 -52.15 20.08 13.73
CA SER A 66 -51.52 20.22 12.42
C SER A 66 -50.36 19.23 12.28
N PRO A 67 -50.16 18.60 11.11
CA PRO A 67 -48.93 17.85 10.87
C PRO A 67 -47.79 18.85 10.96
N ALA A 68 -46.94 18.75 12.00
CA ALA A 68 -45.62 19.31 11.91
C ALA A 68 -44.97 18.71 10.65
N PRO A 69 -44.34 19.52 9.77
CA PRO A 69 -43.64 18.99 8.61
C PRO A 69 -42.67 17.93 9.11
N GLY A 70 -42.84 16.71 8.59
CA GLY A 70 -42.19 15.52 9.09
C GLY A 70 -40.71 15.74 9.32
N SER A 71 -40.22 15.21 10.43
CA SER A 71 -38.80 14.87 10.54
C SER A 71 -38.45 14.05 9.31
N SER A 72 -37.78 14.69 8.36
CA SER A 72 -37.19 14.04 7.20
C SER A 72 -36.29 12.95 7.77
N SER A 73 -36.69 11.70 7.60
CA SER A 73 -35.75 10.58 7.73
C SER A 73 -34.50 10.97 6.94
N PRO A 74 -33.29 10.82 7.50
CA PRO A 74 -32.07 11.19 6.79
C PRO A 74 -32.12 10.51 5.41
N GLY A 75 -32.22 11.32 4.36
CA GLY A 75 -32.16 10.81 3.00
C GLY A 75 -30.87 10.01 2.85
N ALA A 76 -30.90 8.92 2.08
CA ALA A 76 -29.73 8.08 1.86
C ALA A 76 -28.52 8.96 1.48
N ASP A 77 -27.41 8.82 2.21
CA ASP A 77 -26.19 9.63 1.98
C ASP A 77 -25.67 9.35 0.56
N PRO A 78 -25.73 10.32 -0.37
CA PRO A 78 -25.32 10.09 -1.76
C PRO A 78 -23.82 9.76 -1.88
N ALA A 79 -23.00 10.14 -0.88
CA ALA A 79 -21.59 9.81 -0.84
C ALA A 79 -21.33 8.31 -0.61
N ARG A 80 -22.28 7.58 -0.01
CA ARG A 80 -22.13 6.13 0.18
C ARG A 80 -22.06 5.39 -1.15
N ALA A 81 -22.88 5.75 -2.14
CA ALA A 81 -22.86 5.13 -3.45
C ALA A 81 -21.51 5.32 -4.16
N GLN A 82 -20.96 6.54 -4.09
CA GLN A 82 -19.63 6.84 -4.64
C GLN A 82 -18.51 6.06 -3.93
N ALA A 83 -18.60 5.93 -2.60
CA ALA A 83 -17.63 5.16 -1.83
C ALA A 83 -17.63 3.68 -2.21
N VAL A 84 -18.81 3.10 -2.47
CA VAL A 84 -18.93 1.70 -2.93
C VAL A 84 -18.28 1.49 -4.29
N GLU A 85 -18.48 2.40 -5.24
CA GLU A 85 -17.82 2.30 -6.56
C GLU A 85 -16.31 2.46 -6.47
N LEU A 86 -15.83 3.36 -5.59
CA LEU A 86 -14.40 3.48 -5.33
C LEU A 86 -13.85 2.21 -4.67
N ASP A 87 -14.53 1.61 -3.69
CA ASP A 87 -14.09 0.36 -3.04
C ASP A 87 -13.92 -0.79 -4.04
N LYS A 88 -14.86 -0.91 -5.00
CA LYS A 88 -14.75 -1.90 -6.08
C LYS A 88 -13.48 -1.69 -6.90
N LEU A 89 -13.19 -0.44 -7.30
CA LEU A 89 -11.95 -0.12 -8.01
C LEU A 89 -10.71 -0.45 -7.18
N LEU A 90 -10.71 -0.13 -5.89
CA LEU A 90 -9.58 -0.42 -5.00
C LEU A 90 -9.38 -1.93 -4.81
N SER A 91 -10.45 -2.72 -4.83
CA SER A 91 -10.35 -4.18 -4.74
C SER A 91 -9.59 -4.81 -5.91
N ASP A 92 -9.66 -4.21 -7.10
CA ASP A 92 -8.93 -4.67 -8.28
C ASP A 92 -7.43 -4.31 -8.26
N SER A 93 -7.02 -3.37 -7.40
CA SER A 93 -5.68 -2.78 -7.42
C SER A 93 -4.56 -3.76 -7.05
N GLY A 94 -4.84 -4.74 -6.19
CA GLY A 94 -3.86 -5.71 -5.70
C GLY A 94 -3.58 -6.91 -6.61
N SER A 95 -4.28 -7.06 -7.74
CA SER A 95 -4.30 -8.30 -8.54
C SER A 95 -2.94 -8.70 -9.13
N SER A 96 -2.07 -7.75 -9.47
CA SER A 96 -0.75 -8.03 -10.08
C SER A 96 0.40 -8.15 -9.09
N ARG A 97 0.17 -7.97 -7.77
CA ARG A 97 1.26 -7.87 -6.78
C ARG A 97 2.17 -9.09 -6.74
N ALA A 98 1.58 -10.29 -6.71
CA ALA A 98 2.34 -11.53 -6.63
C ALA A 98 3.23 -11.74 -7.86
N SER A 99 2.68 -11.48 -9.06
CA SER A 99 3.42 -11.56 -10.32
C SER A 99 4.58 -10.56 -10.36
N VAL A 100 4.39 -9.30 -9.95
CA VAL A 100 5.47 -8.30 -9.89
C VAL A 100 6.58 -8.71 -8.93
N ILE A 101 6.24 -9.20 -7.73
CA ILE A 101 7.22 -9.66 -6.75
C ILE A 101 8.06 -10.80 -7.33
N LYS A 102 7.40 -11.77 -7.97
CA LYS A 102 8.07 -12.89 -8.64
C LYS A 102 8.96 -12.39 -9.78
N ALA A 103 8.45 -11.55 -10.66
CA ALA A 103 9.19 -11.03 -11.81
C ALA A 103 10.45 -10.27 -11.37
N VAL A 104 10.38 -9.39 -10.37
CA VAL A 104 11.57 -8.69 -9.86
C VAL A 104 12.57 -9.68 -9.23
N ALA A 105 12.10 -10.76 -8.60
CA ALA A 105 12.97 -11.81 -8.07
C ALA A 105 13.65 -12.61 -9.19
N ASP A 106 12.91 -13.00 -10.23
CA ASP A 106 13.43 -13.65 -11.44
C ASP A 106 14.54 -12.78 -12.07
N VAL A 107 14.30 -11.46 -12.24
CA VAL A 107 15.33 -10.55 -12.77
C VAL A 107 16.58 -10.50 -11.88
N LYS A 108 16.41 -10.41 -10.56
CA LYS A 108 17.54 -10.42 -9.60
C LYS A 108 18.39 -11.68 -9.75
N GLN A 109 17.77 -12.82 -10.04
CA GLN A 109 18.41 -14.13 -10.18
C GLN A 109 18.83 -14.45 -11.61
N CYS A 110 18.68 -13.50 -12.54
CA CYS A 110 18.96 -13.71 -13.96
C CYS A 110 18.17 -14.88 -14.57
N ASP A 111 16.97 -15.13 -14.04
CA ASP A 111 16.10 -16.22 -14.45
C ASP A 111 14.87 -15.68 -15.18
N ASN A 112 14.27 -16.49 -16.07
CA ASN A 112 13.02 -16.21 -16.77
C ASN A 112 12.85 -14.75 -17.24
N LEU A 113 13.91 -14.15 -17.79
CA LEU A 113 13.97 -12.70 -18.01
C LEU A 113 12.91 -12.18 -18.99
N ASP A 114 12.54 -12.98 -19.98
CA ASP A 114 11.45 -12.68 -20.92
C ASP A 114 10.08 -12.68 -20.23
N GLY A 115 9.79 -13.73 -19.45
CA GLY A 115 8.56 -13.82 -18.67
C GLY A 115 8.46 -12.71 -17.64
N ALA A 116 9.55 -12.43 -16.93
CA ALA A 116 9.61 -11.34 -15.96
C ALA A 116 9.35 -9.97 -16.61
N ALA A 117 9.95 -9.68 -17.76
CA ALA A 117 9.69 -8.44 -18.49
C ALA A 117 8.22 -8.32 -18.93
N SER A 118 7.64 -9.41 -19.44
CA SER A 118 6.24 -9.47 -19.87
C SER A 118 5.28 -9.21 -18.70
N ASP A 119 5.49 -9.91 -17.58
CA ASP A 119 4.68 -9.78 -16.36
C ASP A 119 4.72 -8.35 -15.81
N LEU A 120 5.90 -7.73 -15.78
CA LEU A 120 6.08 -6.34 -15.34
C LEU A 120 5.37 -5.35 -16.26
N HIS A 121 5.45 -5.53 -17.58
CA HIS A 121 4.70 -4.68 -18.52
C HIS A 121 3.18 -4.86 -18.38
N ALA A 122 2.69 -6.10 -18.22
CA ALA A 122 1.27 -6.35 -17.98
C ALA A 122 0.79 -5.65 -16.70
N ALA A 123 1.60 -5.71 -15.64
CA ALA A 123 1.31 -5.07 -14.37
C ALA A 123 1.35 -3.52 -14.47
N ALA A 124 2.22 -2.96 -15.30
CA ALA A 124 2.25 -1.52 -15.59
C ALA A 124 0.99 -1.07 -16.33
N ASN A 125 0.53 -1.86 -17.32
CA ASN A 125 -0.69 -1.58 -18.09
C ASN A 125 -1.93 -1.60 -17.19
N GLN A 126 -2.06 -2.63 -16.35
CA GLN A 126 -3.17 -2.76 -15.39
C GLN A 126 -3.26 -1.56 -14.45
N ARG A 127 -2.13 -1.02 -14.01
CA ARG A 127 -2.08 0.22 -13.21
C ARG A 127 -2.50 1.47 -13.99
N GLY A 128 -2.15 1.56 -15.27
CA GLY A 128 -2.64 2.61 -16.16
C GLY A 128 -4.17 2.55 -16.35
N GLU A 129 -4.73 1.35 -16.42
CA GLU A 129 -6.18 1.14 -16.48
C GLU A 129 -6.88 1.57 -15.19
N LEU A 130 -6.29 1.33 -14.01
CA LEU A 130 -6.82 1.82 -12.73
C LEU A 130 -6.92 3.35 -12.71
N VAL A 131 -5.87 4.05 -13.16
CA VAL A 131 -5.87 5.52 -13.28
C VAL A 131 -6.99 5.99 -14.21
N THR A 132 -7.14 5.33 -15.36
CA THR A 132 -8.19 5.64 -16.33
C THR A 132 -9.59 5.42 -15.75
N ARG A 133 -9.80 4.32 -15.03
CA ARG A 133 -11.08 4.02 -14.39
C ARG A 133 -11.40 5.02 -13.27
N LEU A 134 -10.42 5.37 -12.45
CA LEU A 134 -10.56 6.40 -11.41
C LEU A 134 -11.00 7.74 -12.00
N GLY A 135 -10.41 8.17 -13.12
CA GLY A 135 -10.77 9.41 -13.80
C GLY A 135 -12.22 9.45 -14.34
N LYS A 136 -12.90 8.30 -14.41
CA LYS A 136 -14.31 8.17 -14.83
C LYS A 136 -15.27 8.05 -13.65
N LEU A 137 -14.78 7.85 -12.42
CA LEU A 137 -15.62 7.73 -11.24
C LEU A 137 -15.98 9.11 -10.70
N SER A 138 -17.26 9.31 -10.38
CA SER A 138 -17.71 10.46 -9.59
C SER A 138 -17.45 10.20 -8.11
N VAL A 139 -16.62 11.04 -7.50
CA VAL A 139 -16.26 10.99 -6.08
C VAL A 139 -16.44 12.34 -5.38
N ASP A 140 -17.12 13.28 -6.03
CA ASP A 140 -17.26 14.68 -5.59
C ASP A 140 -18.00 14.86 -4.26
N LYS A 141 -18.78 13.85 -3.84
CA LYS A 141 -19.47 13.84 -2.54
C LYS A 141 -18.63 13.21 -1.43
N LEU A 142 -17.49 12.57 -1.76
CA LEU A 142 -16.59 12.01 -0.76
C LEU A 142 -15.76 13.12 -0.08
N PRO A 143 -15.53 13.03 1.23
CA PRO A 143 -14.63 13.96 1.92
C PRO A 143 -13.19 13.79 1.42
N ASN A 144 -12.46 14.89 1.27
CA ASN A 144 -11.07 14.90 0.78
C ASN A 144 -10.87 14.18 -0.56
N ASN A 145 -11.89 14.16 -1.43
CA ASN A 145 -11.85 13.39 -2.67
C ASN A 145 -10.67 13.77 -3.57
N GLY A 146 -10.37 15.07 -3.74
CA GLY A 146 -9.24 15.51 -4.57
C GLY A 146 -7.90 14.97 -4.07
N ASP A 147 -7.63 15.05 -2.77
CA ASP A 147 -6.43 14.49 -2.16
C ASP A 147 -6.33 12.97 -2.31
N LEU A 148 -7.47 12.26 -2.20
CA LEU A 148 -7.54 10.81 -2.34
C LEU A 148 -7.29 10.40 -3.80
N THR A 149 -7.97 11.03 -4.75
CA THR A 149 -7.80 10.72 -6.18
C THR A 149 -6.40 11.06 -6.67
N ASP A 150 -5.82 12.15 -6.18
CA ASP A 150 -4.44 12.54 -6.49
C ASP A 150 -3.44 11.52 -5.94
N ALA A 151 -3.62 11.08 -4.69
CA ALA A 151 -2.73 10.10 -4.07
C ALA A 151 -2.82 8.75 -4.80
N LEU A 152 -4.03 8.27 -5.12
CA LEU A 152 -4.22 7.03 -5.89
C LEU A 152 -3.61 7.13 -7.29
N THR A 153 -3.86 8.23 -7.99
CA THR A 153 -3.31 8.47 -9.33
C THR A 153 -1.77 8.44 -9.30
N LYS A 154 -1.15 9.19 -8.38
CA LYS A 154 0.31 9.22 -8.22
C LYS A 154 0.86 7.86 -7.79
N ALA A 155 0.18 7.14 -6.92
CA ALA A 155 0.57 5.79 -6.48
C ALA A 155 0.62 4.81 -7.64
N TRP A 156 -0.42 4.76 -8.48
CA TRP A 156 -0.49 3.83 -9.61
C TRP A 156 0.42 4.23 -10.75
N GLN A 157 0.53 5.52 -11.08
CA GLN A 157 1.48 6.01 -12.08
C GLN A 157 2.93 5.70 -11.68
N ALA A 158 3.30 5.97 -10.42
CA ALA A 158 4.64 5.67 -9.92
C ALA A 158 4.89 4.15 -9.87
N SER A 159 3.87 3.35 -9.54
CA SER A 159 3.99 1.89 -9.57
C SER A 159 4.18 1.37 -11.00
N ALA A 160 3.44 1.90 -11.98
CA ALA A 160 3.58 1.54 -13.39
C ALA A 160 4.96 1.93 -13.95
N ALA A 161 5.46 3.10 -13.56
CA ALA A 161 6.82 3.53 -13.90
C ALA A 161 7.86 2.58 -13.30
N ALA A 162 7.68 2.14 -12.04
CA ALA A 162 8.57 1.18 -11.40
C ALA A 162 8.61 -0.15 -12.16
N ASP A 163 7.44 -0.70 -12.50
CA ASP A 163 7.34 -1.96 -13.23
C ASP A 163 8.00 -1.87 -14.62
N ASN A 164 7.76 -0.79 -15.36
CA ASN A 164 8.41 -0.55 -16.65
C ASN A 164 9.94 -0.44 -16.53
N HIS A 165 10.45 0.22 -15.49
CA HIS A 165 11.89 0.27 -15.23
C HIS A 165 12.46 -1.12 -14.87
N TYR A 166 11.75 -1.93 -14.09
CA TYR A 166 12.19 -3.29 -13.81
C TYR A 166 12.11 -4.19 -15.05
N ALA A 167 11.15 -3.99 -15.95
CA ALA A 167 11.07 -4.69 -17.22
C ALA A 167 12.26 -4.31 -18.13
N ALA A 168 12.62 -3.03 -18.18
CA ALA A 168 13.82 -2.57 -18.87
C ALA A 168 15.10 -3.16 -18.26
N TRP A 169 15.17 -3.25 -16.93
CA TRP A 169 16.27 -3.94 -16.23
C TRP A 169 16.33 -5.43 -16.56
N ALA A 170 15.19 -6.11 -16.69
CA ALA A 170 15.12 -7.49 -17.19
C ALA A 170 15.71 -7.61 -18.60
N GLY A 171 15.38 -6.67 -19.49
CA GLY A 171 15.97 -6.57 -20.82
C GLY A 171 17.49 -6.38 -20.78
N GLN A 172 17.98 -5.52 -19.89
CA GLN A 172 19.42 -5.31 -19.68
C GLN A 172 20.12 -6.55 -19.12
N ALA A 173 19.44 -7.29 -18.23
CA ALA A 173 19.94 -8.50 -17.59
C ALA A 173 20.22 -9.63 -18.60
N LYS A 174 19.56 -9.63 -19.77
CA LYS A 174 19.85 -10.59 -20.86
C LYS A 174 21.29 -10.48 -21.38
N GLY A 175 21.94 -9.33 -21.20
CA GLY A 175 23.35 -9.17 -21.55
C GLY A 175 24.29 -9.74 -20.49
N ASN A 176 25.32 -10.48 -20.92
CA ASN A 176 26.37 -11.08 -20.08
C ASN A 176 27.13 -10.09 -19.16
N LYS A 177 26.94 -8.78 -19.33
CA LYS A 177 27.56 -7.75 -18.50
C LYS A 177 26.76 -7.44 -17.23
N VAL A 178 25.43 -7.52 -17.30
CA VAL A 178 24.52 -7.22 -16.19
C VAL A 178 24.32 -8.46 -15.33
N CYS A 179 24.08 -9.60 -15.95
CA CYS A 179 24.03 -10.88 -15.25
C CYS A 179 25.42 -11.44 -15.01
N ARG A 180 25.80 -11.57 -13.73
CA ARG A 180 27.10 -12.08 -13.29
C ARG A 180 26.89 -13.11 -12.20
N LYS A 181 27.34 -14.35 -12.43
CA LYS A 181 27.20 -15.47 -11.47
C LYS A 181 25.73 -15.68 -11.04
N GLY A 182 24.79 -15.65 -11.99
CA GLY A 182 23.36 -15.81 -11.72
C GLY A 182 22.72 -14.66 -10.94
N HIS A 183 23.35 -13.49 -10.87
CA HIS A 183 22.81 -12.33 -10.18
C HIS A 183 22.89 -11.09 -11.07
N ALA A 184 21.76 -10.38 -11.19
CA ALA A 184 21.71 -9.15 -11.96
C ALA A 184 22.31 -8.00 -11.16
N ARG A 185 23.25 -7.28 -11.77
CA ARG A 185 23.80 -6.04 -11.21
C ARG A 185 22.75 -4.93 -11.23
N SER A 186 22.82 -4.05 -10.24
CA SER A 186 22.05 -2.82 -10.24
C SER A 186 22.49 -1.92 -11.40
N THR A 187 21.52 -1.48 -12.20
CA THR A 187 21.70 -0.52 -13.31
C THR A 187 20.93 0.76 -13.01
N ASN A 188 21.01 1.74 -13.93
CA ASN A 188 20.20 2.95 -13.82
C ASN A 188 18.69 2.63 -13.83
N GLU A 189 18.26 1.61 -14.57
CA GLU A 189 16.87 1.15 -14.59
C GLU A 189 16.45 0.55 -13.25
N ALA A 190 17.26 -0.34 -12.67
CA ALA A 190 16.98 -0.87 -11.33
C ALA A 190 16.85 0.25 -10.27
N GLN A 191 17.72 1.26 -10.35
CA GLN A 191 17.67 2.42 -9.44
C GLN A 191 16.45 3.30 -9.69
N ALA A 192 16.08 3.55 -10.95
CA ALA A 192 14.89 4.30 -11.31
C ALA A 192 13.61 3.58 -10.83
N GLY A 193 13.55 2.26 -11.02
CA GLY A 193 12.48 1.40 -10.50
C GLY A 193 12.35 1.48 -8.98
N ASN A 194 13.48 1.44 -8.25
CA ASN A 194 13.49 1.59 -6.80
C ASN A 194 13.00 2.98 -6.35
N ARG A 195 13.42 4.06 -7.02
CA ARG A 195 12.95 5.43 -6.73
C ARG A 195 11.45 5.56 -6.97
N ALA A 196 10.95 5.08 -8.11
CA ALA A 196 9.54 5.09 -8.44
C ALA A 196 8.71 4.25 -7.45
N SER A 197 9.22 3.08 -7.03
CA SER A 197 8.61 2.24 -6.00
C SER A 197 8.50 2.95 -4.65
N GLY A 198 9.51 3.75 -4.29
CA GLY A 198 9.51 4.60 -3.09
C GLY A 198 8.41 5.66 -3.14
N THR A 199 8.31 6.39 -4.26
CA THR A 199 7.23 7.36 -4.50
C THR A 199 5.86 6.69 -4.42
N ALA A 200 5.69 5.54 -5.07
CA ALA A 200 4.45 4.77 -5.03
C ALA A 200 4.07 4.41 -3.59
N SER A 201 5.02 3.89 -2.81
CA SER A 201 4.78 3.50 -1.41
C SER A 201 4.31 4.68 -0.56
N ALA A 202 4.95 5.85 -0.69
CA ALA A 202 4.55 7.05 0.04
C ALA A 202 3.12 7.50 -0.32
N GLN A 203 2.75 7.43 -1.59
CA GLN A 203 1.40 7.79 -2.04
C GLN A 203 0.34 6.77 -1.62
N LYS A 204 0.68 5.46 -1.62
CA LYS A 204 -0.21 4.42 -1.11
C LYS A 204 -0.51 4.57 0.38
N VAL A 205 0.49 4.98 1.17
CA VAL A 205 0.27 5.30 2.60
C VAL A 205 -0.71 6.46 2.75
N LYS A 206 -0.52 7.55 1.99
CA LYS A 206 -1.45 8.69 2.00
C LYS A 206 -2.86 8.27 1.56
N ALA A 207 -2.97 7.52 0.47
CA ALA A 207 -4.24 7.05 -0.08
C ALA A 207 -4.97 6.12 0.90
N ALA A 208 -4.28 5.17 1.53
CA ALA A 208 -4.85 4.26 2.52
C ALA A 208 -5.41 5.01 3.73
N ALA A 209 -4.67 6.00 4.25
CA ALA A 209 -5.14 6.80 5.37
C ALA A 209 -6.45 7.55 5.04
N LEU A 210 -6.51 8.17 3.85
CA LEU A 210 -7.70 8.88 3.37
C LEU A 210 -8.88 7.95 3.10
N TRP A 211 -8.62 6.84 2.41
CA TRP A 211 -9.63 5.82 2.11
C TRP A 211 -10.20 5.21 3.39
N ASN A 212 -9.35 4.81 4.33
CA ASN A 212 -9.80 4.11 5.54
C ASN A 212 -10.69 5.00 6.42
N ALA A 213 -10.51 6.33 6.39
CA ALA A 213 -11.45 7.25 7.04
C ALA A 213 -12.85 7.20 6.41
N ILE A 214 -12.93 7.11 5.08
CA ILE A 214 -14.19 6.97 4.33
C ILE A 214 -14.79 5.57 4.56
N ALA A 215 -13.95 4.53 4.49
CA ALA A 215 -14.38 3.15 4.64
C ALA A 215 -15.02 2.91 6.01
N ARG A 216 -14.41 3.41 7.09
CA ARG A 216 -14.99 3.33 8.44
C ARG A 216 -16.32 4.07 8.56
N LYS A 217 -16.48 5.24 7.92
CA LYS A 217 -17.74 5.99 7.93
C LYS A 217 -18.89 5.20 7.29
N TYR A 218 -18.61 4.43 6.24
CA TYR A 218 -19.63 3.72 5.46
C TYR A 218 -19.67 2.19 5.68
N GLY A 219 -18.84 1.66 6.58
CA GLY A 219 -18.74 0.21 6.84
C GLY A 219 -18.18 -0.58 5.66
N LEU A 220 -17.24 0.00 4.91
CA LEU A 220 -16.56 -0.64 3.78
C LEU A 220 -15.22 -1.24 4.20
N THR A 221 -14.61 -2.02 3.30
CA THR A 221 -13.34 -2.68 3.54
C THR A 221 -12.20 -1.66 3.65
N GLU A 222 -11.54 -1.61 4.80
CA GLU A 222 -10.28 -0.87 4.96
C GLU A 222 -9.18 -1.53 4.13
N ARG A 223 -8.25 -0.72 3.61
CA ARG A 223 -7.16 -1.16 2.74
C ARG A 223 -5.83 -0.78 3.37
N GLU A 224 -4.93 -1.74 3.41
CA GLU A 224 -3.52 -1.51 3.70
C GLU A 224 -2.83 -0.85 2.50
N PRO A 225 -1.77 -0.03 2.70
CA PRO A 225 -1.03 0.57 1.60
C PRO A 225 -0.56 -0.44 0.56
N VAL A 226 -0.28 -1.68 0.96
CA VAL A 226 0.22 -2.74 0.08
C VAL A 226 -0.85 -3.28 -0.89
N GLN A 227 -2.13 -3.00 -0.60
CA GLN A 227 -3.31 -3.43 -1.35
C GLN A 227 -3.78 -2.36 -2.36
N LEU A 228 -3.19 -1.16 -2.31
CA LEU A 228 -3.41 -0.05 -3.23
C LEU A 228 -2.31 0.03 -4.29
#